data_AF-A0A2T4S6H7-F1
#
_entry.id   AF-A0A2T4S6H7-F1
#
_cell.length_a   1.000
_cell.length_b   1.000
_cell.length_c   1.000
_cell.angle_alpha   90.00
_cell.angle_beta   90.00
_cell.angle_gamma   90.00
#
_symmetry.space_group_name_H-M   'P 1'
#
loop_
_entity.id
_entity.type
_entity.pdbx_description
1 polymer ?
#
loop_
_entity_poly.entity_id
_entity_poly.type
_entity_poly.pdbx_seq_one_letter_code
_entity_poly.pdbx_strand_id
1 'polypeptide(L)'
;GMGLGFWTVLISHIAFCIPIVVIIVLPQLYDMNQNMFVAARDLGATEWQILNRVMIPNLMPAIMAGFFMALTYSLDDFTVSFFVTGNGFSVLSVEIYAMARKGISMEINAISTLIFGVIIIGIIGYYMIQRYTKRGLSLKRGVLR
;
A
#
# COMPACT_ATOMS: atom_id res chain seq x y z
N GLY A 1 -25.23 16.15 -14.71
CA GLY A 1 -24.07 15.31 -14.34
C GLY A 1 -24.28 14.81 -12.94
N MET A 2 -23.87 13.57 -12.63
CA MET A 2 -23.91 13.07 -11.25
C MET A 2 -23.14 14.03 -10.35
N GLY A 3 -23.78 14.52 -9.28
CA GLY A 3 -23.18 15.47 -8.36
C GLY A 3 -21.92 14.88 -7.71
N LEU A 4 -20.83 15.64 -7.75
CA LEU A 4 -19.61 15.34 -7.00
C LEU A 4 -19.95 15.30 -5.51
N GLY A 5 -19.68 14.18 -4.84
CA GLY A 5 -20.03 13.96 -3.43
C GLY A 5 -19.34 12.73 -2.83
N PHE A 6 -19.74 12.33 -1.63
CA PHE A 6 -19.11 11.22 -0.91
C PHE A 6 -19.03 9.92 -1.74
N TRP A 7 -20.10 9.59 -2.46
CA TRP A 7 -20.17 8.35 -3.25
C TRP A 7 -19.23 8.34 -4.45
N THR A 8 -19.01 9.48 -5.12
CA THR A 8 -18.09 9.57 -6.26
C THR A 8 -16.64 9.45 -5.79
N VAL A 9 -16.32 10.03 -4.62
CA VAL A 9 -15.01 9.89 -3.98
C VAL A 9 -14.78 8.44 -3.56
N LEU A 10 -15.74 7.83 -2.86
CA LEU A 10 -15.64 6.44 -2.39
C LEU A 10 -15.44 5.45 -3.54
N ILE A 11 -16.21 5.56 -4.62
CA ILE A 11 -16.06 4.68 -5.80
C ILE A 11 -14.71 4.87 -6.48
N SER A 12 -14.27 6.12 -6.65
CA SER A 12 -12.95 6.41 -7.25
C SER A 12 -11.83 5.79 -6.42
N HIS A 13 -11.91 5.93 -5.10
CA HIS A 13 -10.92 5.41 -4.19
C HIS A 13 -10.87 3.87 -4.16
N ILE A 14 -12.03 3.22 -4.18
CA ILE A 14 -12.11 1.76 -4.32
C ILE A 14 -11.47 1.31 -5.65
N ALA A 15 -11.76 2.00 -6.75
CA ALA A 15 -11.21 1.66 -8.06
C ALA A 15 -9.68 1.76 -8.11
N PHE A 16 -9.08 2.71 -7.38
CA PHE A 16 -7.62 2.85 -7.27
C PHE A 16 -6.97 1.82 -6.34
N CYS A 17 -7.65 1.43 -5.25
CA CYS A 17 -7.10 0.46 -4.30
C CYS A 17 -7.10 -0.99 -4.83
N ILE A 18 -8.09 -1.38 -5.64
CA ILE A 18 -8.20 -2.74 -6.19
C ILE A 18 -6.92 -3.21 -6.91
N PRO A 19 -6.37 -2.50 -7.92
CA PRO A 19 -5.20 -2.98 -8.65
C PRO A 19 -3.97 -3.16 -7.76
N ILE A 20 -3.81 -2.32 -6.73
CA ILE A 20 -2.70 -2.42 -5.77
C ILE A 20 -2.79 -3.73 -4.99
N VAL A 21 -3.98 -4.05 -4.46
CA VAL A 21 -4.20 -5.32 -3.74
C VAL A 21 -3.99 -6.51 -4.68
N VAL A 22 -4.49 -6.43 -5.92
CA VAL A 22 -4.35 -7.51 -6.91
C VAL A 22 -2.88 -7.79 -7.24
N ILE A 23 -2.05 -6.75 -7.45
CA ILE A 23 -0.62 -6.92 -7.76
C ILE A 23 0.13 -7.61 -6.61
N ILE A 24 -0.35 -7.49 -5.38
CA ILE A 24 0.28 -8.13 -4.20
C ILE A 24 -0.24 -9.55 -3.98
N VAL A 25 -1.55 -9.78 -4.11
CA VAL A 25 -2.18 -11.08 -3.80
C VAL A 25 -2.06 -12.08 -4.94
N LEU A 26 -2.12 -11.62 -6.20
CA LEU A 26 -2.15 -12.51 -7.36
C LEU A 26 -0.85 -13.32 -7.55
N PRO A 27 0.36 -12.76 -7.41
CA PRO A 27 1.59 -13.54 -7.47
C PRO A 27 1.65 -14.62 -6.39
N GLN A 28 1.22 -14.28 -5.17
CA GLN A 28 1.16 -15.23 -4.05
C GLN A 28 0.24 -16.41 -4.35
N LEU A 29 -0.88 -16.16 -5.03
CA LEU A 29 -1.81 -17.20 -5.46
C LEU A 29 -1.18 -18.15 -6.48
N TYR A 30 -0.41 -17.63 -7.45
CA TYR A 30 0.26 -18.45 -8.45
C TYR A 30 1.44 -19.24 -7.89
N ASP A 31 2.11 -18.74 -6.85
CA ASP A 31 3.23 -19.41 -6.18
C ASP A 31 2.76 -20.49 -5.19
N MET A 32 1.45 -20.66 -5.00
CA MET A 32 0.92 -21.71 -4.13
C MET A 32 1.23 -23.12 -4.64
N ASN A 33 1.66 -23.97 -3.71
CA ASN A 33 1.94 -25.37 -4.02
C ASN A 33 0.66 -26.13 -4.42
N GLN A 34 0.57 -26.54 -5.68
CA GLN A 34 -0.57 -27.27 -6.21
C GLN A 34 -0.82 -28.61 -5.51
N ASN A 35 0.22 -29.23 -4.95
CA ASN A 35 0.10 -30.50 -4.24
C ASN A 35 -0.75 -30.39 -2.97
N MET A 36 -0.85 -29.20 -2.36
CA MET A 36 -1.72 -28.98 -1.20
C MET A 36 -3.21 -29.12 -1.56
N PHE A 37 -3.59 -28.71 -2.78
CA PHE A 37 -4.97 -28.85 -3.27
C PHE A 37 -5.29 -30.30 -3.59
N VAL A 38 -4.36 -31.03 -4.21
CA VAL A 38 -4.52 -32.46 -4.52
C VAL A 38 -4.63 -33.27 -3.23
N ALA A 39 -3.73 -33.06 -2.27
CA ALA A 39 -3.78 -33.76 -0.98
C ALA A 39 -5.05 -33.46 -0.18
N ALA A 40 -5.56 -32.22 -0.23
CA ALA A 40 -6.82 -31.88 0.41
C ALA A 40 -8.02 -32.61 -0.23
N ARG A 41 -8.03 -32.75 -1.57
CA ARG A 41 -9.05 -33.55 -2.28
C ARG A 41 -8.94 -35.04 -1.94
N ASP A 42 -7.72 -35.57 -1.82
CA ASP A 42 -7.49 -36.97 -1.45
C ASP A 42 -8.00 -37.28 -0.02
N LEU A 43 -7.94 -36.29 0.88
CA LEU A 43 -8.51 -36.36 2.23
C LEU A 43 -10.05 -36.17 2.26
N GLY A 44 -10.70 -36.05 1.11
CA GLY A 44 -12.14 -35.88 0.98
C GLY A 44 -12.64 -34.46 1.26
N ALA A 45 -11.76 -33.45 1.21
CA ALA A 45 -12.18 -32.06 1.40
C ALA A 45 -13.01 -31.55 0.20
N THR A 46 -14.13 -30.92 0.50
CA THR A 46 -14.96 -30.20 -0.48
C THR A 46 -14.29 -28.89 -0.93
N GLU A 47 -14.63 -28.39 -2.12
CA GLU A 47 -14.04 -27.14 -2.67
C GLU A 47 -14.17 -25.94 -1.71
N TRP A 48 -15.28 -25.85 -0.97
CA TRP A 48 -15.45 -24.79 0.04
C TRP A 48 -14.50 -24.94 1.24
N GLN A 49 -14.24 -26.18 1.67
CA GLN A 49 -13.27 -26.45 2.73
C GLN A 49 -11.84 -26.17 2.25
N ILE A 50 -11.52 -26.50 1.00
CA ILE A 50 -10.23 -26.19 0.39
C ILE A 50 -10.02 -24.68 0.33
N LEU A 51 -11.02 -23.92 -0.11
CA LEU A 51 -10.95 -22.46 -0.16
C LEU A 51 -10.72 -21.84 1.23
N ASN A 52 -11.54 -22.19 2.23
CA ASN A 52 -11.45 -21.59 3.55
C ASN A 52 -10.30 -22.12 4.42
N ARG A 53 -9.90 -23.40 4.28
CA ARG A 53 -8.90 -24.03 5.16
C ARG A 53 -7.52 -24.16 4.54
N VAL A 54 -7.41 -24.09 3.21
CA VAL A 54 -6.13 -24.22 2.50
C VAL A 54 -5.79 -22.93 1.78
N MET A 55 -6.70 -22.40 0.96
CA MET A 55 -6.40 -21.24 0.12
C MET A 55 -6.28 -19.95 0.92
N ILE A 56 -7.32 -19.55 1.65
CA ILE A 56 -7.36 -18.29 2.41
C ILE A 56 -6.25 -18.20 3.46
N PRO A 57 -5.97 -19.23 4.29
CA PRO A 57 -4.89 -19.14 5.29
C PRO A 57 -3.50 -18.97 4.67
N ASN A 58 -3.23 -19.61 3.53
CA ASN A 58 -1.96 -19.45 2.81
C ASN A 58 -1.85 -18.08 2.13
N LEU A 59 -2.97 -17.50 1.69
CA LEU A 59 -3.02 -16.15 1.11
C LEU A 59 -3.08 -15.05 2.17
N MET A 60 -3.41 -15.37 3.41
CA MET A 60 -3.61 -14.40 4.50
C MET A 60 -2.42 -13.43 4.66
N PRO A 61 -1.15 -13.84 4.60
CA PRO A 61 -0.02 -12.92 4.69
C PRO A 61 -0.02 -11.89 3.55
N ALA A 62 -0.33 -12.32 2.32
CA ALA A 62 -0.41 -11.43 1.16
C ALA A 62 -1.65 -10.53 1.20
N ILE A 63 -2.79 -11.03 1.70
CA ILE A 63 -4.00 -10.23 1.92
C ILE A 63 -3.73 -9.14 2.95
N MET A 64 -3.04 -9.46 4.05
CA MET A 64 -2.65 -8.47 5.06
C MET A 64 -1.67 -7.44 4.48
N ALA A 65 -0.68 -7.86 3.70
CA ALA A 65 0.24 -6.95 3.02
C ALA A 65 -0.51 -6.02 2.03
N GLY A 66 -1.43 -6.58 1.24
CA GLY A 66 -2.29 -5.82 0.33
C GLY A 66 -3.20 -4.84 1.07
N PHE A 67 -3.75 -5.24 2.21
CA PHE A 67 -4.57 -4.38 3.07
C PHE A 67 -3.76 -3.17 3.58
N PHE A 68 -2.56 -3.40 4.13
CA PHE A 68 -1.73 -2.29 4.61
C PHE A 68 -1.26 -1.39 3.47
N MET A 69 -0.91 -1.95 2.31
CA MET A 69 -0.53 -1.14 1.14
C MET A 69 -1.69 -0.30 0.61
N ALA A 70 -2.90 -0.88 0.52
CA ALA A 70 -4.09 -0.14 0.14
C ALA A 70 -4.44 0.96 1.16
N LEU A 71 -4.25 0.69 2.47
CA LEU A 71 -4.42 1.69 3.51
C LEU A 71 -3.40 2.83 3.39
N THR A 72 -2.12 2.51 3.17
CA THR A 72 -1.07 3.51 2.97
C THR A 72 -1.37 4.39 1.74
N TYR A 73 -1.76 3.76 0.62
CA TYR A 73 -2.12 4.49 -0.59
C TYR A 73 -3.39 5.33 -0.40
N SER A 74 -4.35 4.80 0.34
CA SER A 74 -5.58 5.50 0.70
C SER A 74 -5.32 6.78 1.51
N LEU A 75 -4.35 6.72 2.41
CA LEU A 75 -3.93 7.87 3.22
C LEU A 75 -3.12 8.91 2.42
N ASP A 76 -2.42 8.47 1.36
CA ASP A 76 -1.59 9.32 0.48
C ASP A 76 -2.39 9.97 -0.68
N ASP A 77 -3.58 9.45 -1.00
CA ASP A 77 -4.40 9.89 -2.14
C ASP A 77 -5.16 11.22 -1.88
N PHE A 78 -4.38 12.28 -1.68
CA PHE A 78 -4.81 13.67 -1.70
C PHE A 78 -5.19 14.12 -3.12
N THR A 79 -4.50 13.63 -4.15
CA THR A 79 -4.62 14.12 -5.53
C THR A 79 -5.97 13.76 -6.15
N VAL A 80 -6.42 12.51 -6.08
CA VAL A 80 -7.73 12.12 -6.65
C VAL A 80 -8.87 12.71 -5.83
N SER A 81 -8.73 12.70 -4.49
CA SER A 81 -9.71 13.31 -3.60
C SER A 81 -9.87 14.81 -3.88
N PHE A 82 -8.80 15.54 -4.17
CA PHE A 82 -8.85 16.97 -4.51
C PHE A 82 -9.62 17.26 -5.81
N PHE A 83 -9.51 16.39 -6.82
CA PHE A 83 -10.21 16.58 -8.10
C PHE A 83 -11.64 16.03 -8.12
N VAL A 84 -11.97 15.05 -7.27
CA VAL A 84 -13.29 14.40 -7.22
C VAL A 84 -14.19 14.97 -6.11
N THR A 85 -13.63 15.73 -5.17
CA THR A 85 -14.40 16.39 -4.11
C THR A 85 -15.19 17.59 -4.67
N GLY A 86 -16.52 17.51 -4.59
CA GLY A 86 -17.44 18.61 -4.85
C GLY A 86 -17.73 19.44 -3.59
N ASN A 87 -18.26 20.65 -3.78
CA ASN A 87 -18.56 21.61 -2.72
C ASN A 87 -19.49 20.99 -1.65
N GLY A 88 -18.95 20.60 -0.48
CA GLY A 88 -19.74 20.08 0.65
C GLY A 88 -19.16 18.90 1.43
N PHE A 89 -18.04 18.28 1.03
CA PHE A 89 -17.44 17.18 1.80
C PHE A 89 -15.90 17.18 1.70
N SER A 90 -15.20 17.74 2.68
CA SER A 90 -13.74 17.74 2.73
C SER A 90 -13.21 16.43 3.33
N VAL A 91 -12.37 15.71 2.59
CA VAL A 91 -11.46 14.74 3.20
C VAL A 91 -10.33 15.49 3.92
N LEU A 92 -9.76 14.90 4.97
CA LEU A 92 -8.74 15.54 5.83
C LEU A 92 -7.59 16.18 5.01
N SER A 93 -7.18 15.53 3.92
CA SER A 93 -6.12 16.00 3.03
C SER A 93 -6.53 17.26 2.22
N VAL A 94 -7.79 17.36 1.79
CA VAL A 94 -8.36 18.54 1.11
C VAL A 94 -8.53 19.69 2.09
N GLU A 95 -8.87 19.42 3.34
CA GLU A 95 -8.95 20.43 4.40
C GLU A 95 -7.56 21.03 4.70
N ILE A 96 -6.51 20.19 4.82
CA ILE A 96 -5.12 20.64 4.98
C ILE A 96 -4.69 21.53 3.80
N TYR A 97 -5.05 21.16 2.56
CA TYR A 97 -4.74 21.97 1.39
C TYR A 97 -5.58 23.26 1.28
N ALA A 98 -6.84 23.25 1.71
CA ALA A 98 -7.68 24.43 1.75
C ALA A 98 -7.20 25.43 2.81
N MET A 99 -6.75 24.93 3.98
CA MET A 99 -6.00 25.70 4.96
C MET A 99 -4.69 26.21 4.34
N ALA A 100 -4.06 25.43 3.47
CA ALA A 100 -2.86 25.86 2.75
C ALA A 100 -3.04 27.04 1.79
N ARG A 101 -4.22 27.16 1.20
CA ARG A 101 -4.53 28.20 0.21
C ARG A 101 -5.28 29.42 0.75
N LYS A 102 -5.89 29.35 1.94
CA LYS A 102 -6.64 30.49 2.53
C LYS A 102 -5.77 31.67 2.99
N GLY A 103 -4.47 31.53 2.89
CA GLY A 103 -3.47 32.58 3.00
C GLY A 103 -2.11 31.89 2.88
N ILE A 104 -1.10 32.56 2.33
CA ILE A 104 0.27 32.09 2.41
C ILE A 104 0.66 32.12 3.90
N SER A 105 0.29 31.09 4.66
CA SER A 105 0.68 30.98 6.05
C SER A 105 2.07 30.34 6.08
N MET A 106 2.99 30.96 6.81
CA MET A 106 4.33 30.41 7.05
C MET A 106 4.27 28.98 7.62
N GLU A 107 3.14 28.58 8.20
CA GLU A 107 2.91 27.27 8.80
C GLU A 107 2.94 26.13 7.78
N ILE A 108 2.31 26.28 6.60
CA ILE A 108 2.32 25.18 5.60
C ILE A 108 3.70 25.03 4.98
N ASN A 109 4.39 26.14 4.70
CA ASN A 109 5.74 26.08 4.15
C ASN A 109 6.73 25.48 5.17
N ALA A 110 6.54 25.77 6.47
CA ALA A 110 7.30 25.15 7.55
C ALA A 110 7.03 23.65 7.64
N ILE A 111 5.76 23.22 7.64
CA ILE A 111 5.37 21.80 7.65
C ILE A 111 5.92 21.07 6.43
N SER A 112 5.82 21.67 5.24
CA SER A 112 6.32 21.09 3.99
C SER A 112 7.84 20.93 4.01
N THR A 113 8.58 21.92 4.51
CA THR A 113 10.05 21.86 4.63
C THR A 113 10.48 20.80 5.64
N LEU A 114 9.75 20.66 6.76
CA LEU A 114 10.05 19.68 7.80
C LEU A 114 9.81 18.25 7.29
N ILE A 115 8.66 17.99 6.66
CA ILE A 115 8.34 16.71 6.02
C ILE A 115 9.40 16.37 4.96
N PHE A 116 9.75 17.34 4.11
CA PHE A 116 10.78 17.16 3.09
C PHE A 116 12.14 16.79 3.68
N GLY A 117 12.55 17.46 4.77
CA GLY A 117 13.78 17.16 5.49
C GLY A 117 13.80 15.74 6.07
N VAL A 118 12.70 15.31 6.71
CA VAL A 118 12.56 13.96 7.27
C VAL A 118 12.66 12.90 6.17
N ILE A 119 12.02 13.11 5.02
CA ILE A 119 12.09 12.19 3.88
C ILE A 119 13.53 12.07 3.35
N ILE A 120 14.24 13.20 3.17
CA ILE A 120 15.64 13.19 2.72
C ILE A 120 16.53 12.43 3.70
N ILE A 121 16.38 12.68 5.00
CA ILE A 121 17.15 12.00 6.04
C ILE A 121 16.85 10.49 6.02
N GLY A 122 15.57 10.11 5.87
CA GLY A 122 15.15 8.71 5.74
C GLY A 122 15.77 8.02 4.53
N ILE A 123 15.78 8.68 3.36
CA ILE A 123 16.39 8.14 2.13
C ILE A 123 17.90 7.97 2.30
N ILE A 124 18.60 8.96 2.86
CA ILE A 124 20.04 8.89 3.10
C ILE A 124 20.35 7.77 4.11
N GLY A 125 19.58 7.68 5.20
CA GLY A 125 19.72 6.63 6.21
C GLY A 125 19.51 5.24 5.62
N TYR A 126 18.43 5.04 4.84
CA TYR A 126 18.16 3.79 4.14
C TYR A 126 19.30 3.42 3.19
N TYR A 127 19.77 4.38 2.39
CA TYR A 127 20.87 4.17 1.45
C TYR A 127 22.19 3.82 2.17
N MET A 128 22.47 4.47 3.29
CA MET A 128 23.63 4.15 4.13
C MET A 128 23.54 2.72 4.68
N ILE A 129 22.42 2.33 5.29
CA ILE A 129 22.19 0.98 5.83
C ILE A 129 22.36 -0.06 4.71
N GLN A 130 21.75 0.17 3.55
CA GLN A 130 21.89 -0.74 2.41
C GLN A 130 23.35 -0.86 1.94
N ARG A 131 24.11 0.23 1.96
CA ARG A 131 25.55 0.23 1.62
C ARG A 131 26.39 -0.53 2.64
N TYR A 132 26.08 -0.46 3.92
CA TYR A 132 26.76 -1.25 4.97
C TYR A 132 26.43 -2.74 4.82
N THR A 133 25.17 -3.10 4.61
CA THR A 133 24.75 -4.51 4.41
C THR A 133 25.37 -5.12 3.16
N LYS A 134 25.41 -4.40 2.03
CA LYS A 134 26.07 -4.87 0.81
C LYS A 134 27.59 -5.03 0.96
N ARG A 135 28.26 -4.17 1.76
CA ARG A 135 29.69 -4.30 2.07
C ARG A 135 29.99 -5.53 2.93
N GLY A 136 29.15 -5.85 3.93
CA GLY A 136 29.30 -7.05 4.76
C GLY A 136 29.17 -8.37 3.98
N LEU A 137 28.29 -8.41 2.97
CA LEU A 137 28.08 -9.57 2.11
C LEU A 137 29.22 -9.78 1.08
N SER A 138 29.86 -8.70 0.62
CA SER A 138 31.00 -8.80 -0.31
C SER A 138 32.27 -9.35 0.35
N LEU A 139 32.50 -9.05 1.63
CA LEU A 139 33.68 -9.54 2.37
C LEU A 139 33.61 -11.04 2.64
N LYS A 140 32.42 -11.61 2.91
CA LYS A 140 32.25 -13.07 3.12
C LYS A 140 32.51 -13.91 1.86
N ARG A 141 32.31 -13.36 0.66
CA ARG A 141 32.59 -14.08 -0.61
C ARG A 141 34.06 -14.06 -1.03
N GLY A 142 34.86 -13.11 -0.53
CA GLY A 142 36.29 -13.02 -0.83
C GLY A 142 37.17 -13.96 0.00
N VAL A 143 36.69 -14.45 1.13
CA VAL A 143 37.44 -15.34 2.05
C VAL A 143 37.22 -16.84 1.73
N LEU A 144 36.23 -17.17 0.88
CA LEU A 144 35.93 -18.54 0.44
C LEU A 144 36.53 -18.88 -0.94
N ARG A 145 37.57 -18.16 -1.37
CA ARG A 145 38.36 -18.47 -2.57
C ARG A 145 39.82 -18.63 -2.21
#